data_AF-A0A7W1RR81-F1
#
_entry.id   AF-A0A7W1RR81-F1
#
_cell.length_a   1.000
_cell.length_b   1.000
_cell.length_c   1.000
_cell.angle_alpha   90.00
_cell.angle_beta   90.00
_cell.angle_gamma   90.00
#
_symmetry.space_group_name_H-M   'P 1'
#
loop_
_entity.id
_entity.type
_entity.pdbx_description
1 polymer ?
#
loop_
_entity_poly.entity_id
_entity_poly.type
_entity_poly.pdbx_seq_one_letter_code
_entity_poly.pdbx_strand_id
1 'polypeptide(L)'
;GLLVQLVDRIHRLKSVAASSRHNLTPPPLSAVAERITFPLEIWRRAEPRWQNLDYRSLSAYITGLIRYDLLVSGPHSSTTADCRSKLQRKLTRKTVAARRRGDRRKILLDHLIEEVEGRPVAEEELEKVKTRIAQELRRISFTG
;
A
#
# COMPACT_ATOMS: atom_id res chain seq x y z
N GLY A 1 31.09 10.09 -17.70
CA GLY A 1 29.72 10.48 -18.08
C GLY A 1 28.77 10.28 -16.91
N LEU A 2 27.77 11.14 -16.74
CA LEU A 2 26.85 11.18 -15.59
C LEU A 2 26.11 9.84 -15.36
N LEU A 3 25.81 9.11 -16.44
CA LEU A 3 25.23 7.75 -16.42
C LEU A 3 26.14 6.72 -15.74
N VAL A 4 27.45 6.76 -16.00
CA VAL A 4 28.42 5.84 -15.38
C VAL A 4 28.53 6.11 -13.88
N GLN A 5 28.52 7.39 -13.48
CA GLN A 5 28.53 7.76 -12.06
C GLN A 5 27.26 7.33 -11.32
N LEU A 6 26.09 7.38 -11.98
CA LEU A 6 24.82 6.90 -11.43
C LEU A 6 24.81 5.38 -11.24
N VAL A 7 25.28 4.63 -12.24
CA VAL A 7 25.38 3.16 -12.17
C VAL A 7 26.35 2.71 -11.08
N ASP A 8 27.49 3.40 -10.95
CA ASP A 8 28.46 3.14 -9.88
C ASP A 8 27.89 3.43 -8.50
N ARG A 9 27.13 4.51 -8.36
CA ARG A 9 26.52 4.90 -7.08
C ARG A 9 25.41 3.92 -6.68
N ILE A 10 24.63 3.43 -7.64
CA ILE A 10 23.64 2.37 -7.41
C ILE A 10 24.32 1.06 -7.02
N HIS A 11 25.44 0.69 -7.66
CA HIS A 11 26.22 -0.49 -7.27
C HIS A 11 26.80 -0.38 -5.87
N ARG A 12 27.35 0.79 -5.51
CA ARG A 12 27.84 1.05 -4.14
C ARG A 12 26.71 0.98 -3.12
N LEU A 13 25.55 1.56 -3.41
CA LEU A 13 24.38 1.48 -2.52
C LEU A 13 23.87 0.04 -2.36
N LYS A 14 23.84 -0.75 -3.45
CA LYS A 14 23.50 -2.18 -3.39
C LYS A 14 24.51 -2.97 -2.56
N SER A 15 25.81 -2.70 -2.73
CA SER A 15 26.89 -3.32 -1.98
C SER A 15 26.78 -2.98 -0.49
N VAL A 16 26.63 -1.70 -0.14
CA VAL A 16 26.42 -1.26 1.25
C VAL A 16 25.15 -1.88 1.84
N ALA A 17 24.04 -1.92 1.09
CA ALA A 17 22.81 -2.54 1.55
C ALA A 17 22.89 -4.07 1.67
N ALA A 18 23.82 -4.73 0.97
CA ALA A 18 24.11 -6.15 1.13
C ALA A 18 25.01 -6.40 2.34
N SER A 19 26.05 -5.58 2.52
CA SER A 19 26.97 -5.64 3.66
C SER A 19 26.30 -5.30 4.99
N SER A 20 25.44 -4.28 5.02
CA SER A 20 24.68 -3.88 6.22
C SER A 20 23.55 -4.84 6.56
N ARG A 21 23.11 -5.68 5.62
CA ARG A 21 22.02 -6.65 5.85
C ARG A 21 22.37 -7.69 6.90
N HIS A 22 23.67 -7.98 7.07
CA HIS A 22 24.18 -8.96 8.03
C HIS A 22 24.61 -8.35 9.37
N ASN A 23 24.79 -7.02 9.43
CA ASN A 23 25.28 -6.32 10.63
C ASN A 23 24.18 -5.60 11.42
N LEU A 24 22.94 -5.62 10.94
CA LEU A 24 21.81 -5.09 11.69
C LEU A 24 21.27 -6.18 12.59
N THR A 25 21.44 -6.00 13.91
CA THR A 25 20.70 -6.80 14.88
C THR A 25 19.22 -6.70 14.54
N PRO A 26 18.51 -7.82 14.36
CA PRO A 26 17.08 -7.76 14.12
C PRO A 26 16.43 -6.99 15.25
N PRO A 27 15.52 -6.04 14.96
CA PRO A 27 14.86 -5.28 16.00
C PRO A 27 14.15 -6.26 16.95
N PRO A 28 14.17 -6.00 18.27
CA PRO A 28 13.46 -6.84 19.21
C PRO A 28 11.98 -6.87 18.82
N LEU A 29 11.41 -8.07 18.78
CA LEU A 29 9.98 -8.23 18.61
C LEU A 29 9.29 -7.83 19.91
N SER A 30 8.08 -7.26 19.81
CA SER A 30 7.25 -7.05 20.99
C SER A 30 7.04 -8.38 21.71
N ALA A 31 7.31 -8.42 23.02
CA ALA A 31 7.06 -9.59 23.85
C ALA A 31 5.56 -9.80 24.15
N VAL A 32 4.71 -8.83 23.81
CA VAL A 32 3.25 -8.92 23.99
C VAL A 32 2.64 -9.54 22.74
N ALA A 33 2.20 -10.79 22.88
CA ALA A 33 1.44 -11.46 21.83
C ALA A 33 0.00 -10.94 21.80
N GLU A 34 -0.31 -10.03 20.88
CA GLU A 34 -1.69 -9.66 20.61
C GLU A 34 -2.35 -10.65 19.64
N ARG A 35 -3.53 -11.15 20.02
CA ARG A 35 -4.33 -12.01 19.14
C ARG A 35 -5.15 -11.15 18.21
N ILE A 36 -4.82 -11.18 16.92
CA ILE A 36 -5.60 -10.52 15.87
C ILE A 36 -6.60 -11.51 15.28
N THR A 37 -7.88 -11.13 15.25
CA THR A 37 -8.95 -11.92 14.65
C THR A 37 -9.50 -11.25 13.39
N PHE A 38 -9.59 -12.01 12.30
CA PHE A 38 -10.17 -11.56 11.04
C PHE A 38 -11.53 -12.24 10.79
N PRO A 39 -12.51 -11.55 10.19
CA PRO A 39 -13.66 -12.21 9.59
C PRO A 39 -13.20 -13.27 8.58
N LEU A 40 -13.83 -14.45 8.59
CA LEU A 40 -13.40 -15.61 7.79
C LEU A 40 -13.35 -15.29 6.29
N GLU A 41 -14.29 -14.49 5.79
CA GLU A 41 -14.37 -14.09 4.40
C GLU A 41 -13.19 -13.20 3.97
N ILE A 42 -12.67 -12.39 4.89
CA ILE A 42 -11.47 -11.58 4.68
C ILE A 42 -10.24 -12.47 4.77
N TRP A 43 -10.16 -13.35 5.77
CA TRP A 43 -9.03 -14.25 5.96
C TRP A 43 -8.75 -15.12 4.74
N ARG A 44 -9.80 -15.75 4.16
CA ARG A 44 -9.70 -16.55 2.91
C ARG A 44 -9.15 -15.78 1.71
N ARG A 45 -9.11 -14.44 1.77
CA ARG A 45 -8.58 -13.56 0.72
C ARG A 45 -7.23 -12.95 1.09
N ALA A 46 -6.95 -12.77 2.38
CA ALA A 46 -5.70 -12.25 2.89
C ALA A 46 -4.60 -13.32 2.83
N GLU A 47 -4.92 -14.55 3.19
CA GLU A 47 -3.97 -15.67 3.25
C GLU A 47 -3.20 -15.90 1.93
N PRO A 48 -3.86 -16.13 0.79
CA PRO A 48 -3.13 -16.30 -0.48
C PRO A 48 -2.43 -15.00 -0.92
N ARG A 49 -2.84 -13.83 -0.43
CA ARG A 49 -2.30 -12.56 -0.91
C ARG A 49 -0.91 -12.28 -0.40
N TRP A 50 -0.63 -12.55 0.87
CA TRP A 50 0.72 -12.33 1.40
C TRP A 50 1.71 -13.37 0.87
N GLN A 51 1.24 -14.61 0.64
CA GLN A 51 2.01 -15.67 -0.02
C GLN A 51 2.38 -15.28 -1.45
N ASN A 52 1.43 -14.79 -2.25
CA ASN A 52 1.68 -14.34 -3.63
C ASN A 52 2.56 -13.09 -3.73
N LEU A 53 2.80 -12.40 -2.63
CA LEU A 53 3.70 -11.24 -2.54
C LEU A 53 5.04 -11.61 -1.89
N ASP A 54 5.33 -12.92 -1.78
CA ASP A 54 6.57 -13.49 -1.24
C ASP A 54 6.92 -13.04 0.18
N TYR A 55 5.91 -12.70 0.99
CA TYR A 55 6.13 -12.48 2.41
C TYR A 55 6.38 -13.81 3.13
N ARG A 56 7.36 -13.83 4.03
CA ARG A 56 7.72 -15.03 4.81
C ARG A 56 6.68 -15.43 5.86
N SER A 57 5.82 -14.50 6.28
CA SER A 57 4.77 -14.73 7.26
C SER A 57 3.70 -13.63 7.19
N LEU A 58 2.52 -13.92 7.77
CA LEU A 58 1.48 -12.91 7.97
C LEU A 58 1.99 -11.71 8.77
N SER A 59 2.80 -11.93 9.81
CA SER A 59 3.37 -10.84 10.61
C SER A 59 4.26 -9.91 9.78
N ALA A 60 5.07 -10.47 8.87
CA ALA A 60 5.87 -9.66 7.95
C ALA A 60 4.99 -8.84 7.01
N TYR A 61 3.89 -9.43 6.52
CA TYR A 61 2.93 -8.73 5.67
C TYR A 61 2.20 -7.60 6.39
N ILE A 62 1.66 -7.85 7.59
CA ILE A 62 0.99 -6.83 8.42
C ILE A 62 1.97 -5.71 8.76
N THR A 63 3.21 -6.04 9.13
CA THR A 63 4.26 -5.03 9.39
C THR A 63 4.53 -4.17 8.16
N GLY A 64 4.57 -4.78 6.98
CA GLY A 64 4.71 -4.05 5.71
C GLY A 64 3.54 -3.09 5.45
N LEU A 65 2.31 -3.53 5.72
CA LEU A 65 1.12 -2.68 5.59
C LEU A 65 1.12 -1.50 6.58
N ILE A 66 1.46 -1.76 7.86
CA ILE A 66 1.58 -0.70 8.87
C ILE A 66 2.65 0.31 8.46
N ARG A 67 3.81 -0.16 7.99
CA ARG A 67 4.88 0.74 7.53
C ARG A 67 4.43 1.58 6.34
N TYR A 68 3.74 0.97 5.37
CA TYR A 68 3.19 1.71 4.24
C TYR A 68 2.20 2.78 4.70
N ASP A 69 1.30 2.43 5.62
CA ASP A 69 0.33 3.36 6.19
C ASP A 69 1.04 4.53 6.91
N LEU A 70 2.01 4.25 7.79
CA LEU A 70 2.78 5.29 8.48
C LEU A 70 3.59 6.19 7.55
N LEU A 71 3.98 5.71 6.38
CA LEU A 71 4.76 6.49 5.40
C LEU A 71 3.90 7.30 4.44
N VAL A 72 2.71 6.81 4.09
CA VAL A 72 1.91 7.34 2.98
C VAL A 72 0.58 7.93 3.44
N SER A 73 0.08 7.55 4.61
CA SER A 73 -1.22 8.00 5.11
C SER A 73 -1.11 9.32 5.87
N GLY A 74 -1.98 10.26 5.49
CA GLY A 74 -2.35 11.41 6.33
C GLY A 74 -3.34 11.01 7.43
N PRO A 75 -3.85 11.97 8.23
CA PRO A 75 -4.79 11.68 9.31
C PRO A 75 -6.03 10.94 8.79
N HIS A 76 -6.24 9.71 9.27
CA HIS A 76 -7.43 8.91 8.95
C HIS A 76 -8.65 9.47 9.68
N SER A 77 -9.63 9.98 8.93
CA SER A 77 -10.91 10.47 9.46
C SER A 77 -11.85 9.37 9.98
N SER A 78 -11.45 8.10 9.87
CA SER A 78 -12.29 6.95 10.20
C SER A 78 -11.53 5.88 10.98
N THR A 79 -11.19 6.18 12.23
CA THR A 79 -10.89 5.13 13.21
C THR A 79 -12.19 4.38 13.52
N THR A 80 -12.43 3.29 12.78
CA THR A 80 -13.68 2.56 12.90
C THR A 80 -13.59 1.52 14.01
N ALA A 81 -14.68 1.42 14.79
CA ALA A 81 -14.89 0.53 15.94
C ALA A 81 -14.54 -0.95 15.69
N ASP A 82 -14.54 -1.77 16.77
CA ASP A 82 -14.31 -3.23 16.82
C ASP A 82 -14.72 -3.93 15.50
N CYS A 83 -13.86 -4.83 15.00
CA CYS A 83 -14.06 -5.59 13.77
C CYS A 83 -15.40 -6.35 13.71
N ARG A 84 -16.04 -6.58 14.87
CA ARG A 84 -17.36 -7.23 15.01
C ARG A 84 -18.54 -6.27 14.94
N SER A 85 -18.31 -4.96 14.89
CA SER A 85 -19.34 -3.93 14.85
C SER A 85 -20.22 -4.06 13.59
N LYS A 86 -21.47 -3.58 13.66
CA LYS A 86 -22.40 -3.59 12.52
C LYS A 86 -21.82 -2.85 11.30
N LEU A 87 -21.09 -1.76 11.55
CA LEU A 87 -20.41 -0.99 10.50
C LEU A 87 -19.34 -1.82 9.81
N GLN A 88 -18.46 -2.49 10.56
CA GLN A 88 -17.39 -3.33 10.00
C GLN A 88 -17.94 -4.53 9.21
N ARG A 89 -19.05 -5.13 9.66
CA ARG A 89 -19.75 -6.17 8.88
C ARG A 89 -20.28 -5.63 7.55
N LYS A 90 -20.85 -4.42 7.54
CA LYS A 90 -21.34 -3.76 6.31
C LYS A 90 -20.17 -3.47 5.35
N LEU A 91 -19.04 -2.97 5.87
CA LEU A 91 -17.83 -2.75 5.09
C LEU A 91 -17.27 -4.07 4.53
N THR A 92 -17.17 -5.11 5.35
CA THR A 92 -16.73 -6.46 4.91
C THR A 92 -17.57 -6.97 3.75
N ARG A 93 -18.91 -6.87 3.84
CA ARG A 93 -19.81 -7.27 2.75
C ARG A 93 -19.57 -6.46 1.47
N LYS A 94 -19.41 -5.13 1.59
CA LYS A 94 -19.08 -4.27 0.45
C LYS A 94 -17.76 -4.66 -0.20
N THR A 95 -16.71 -4.89 0.60
CA THR A 95 -15.38 -5.30 0.12
C THR A 95 -15.42 -6.64 -0.60
N VAL A 96 -16.12 -7.64 -0.04
CA VAL A 96 -16.27 -8.95 -0.67
C VAL A 96 -17.08 -8.85 -1.96
N ALA A 97 -18.16 -8.07 -1.98
CA ALA A 97 -18.99 -7.87 -3.16
C ALA A 97 -18.21 -7.17 -4.28
N ALA A 98 -17.50 -6.08 -3.96
CA ALA A 98 -16.65 -5.35 -4.92
C ALA A 98 -15.59 -6.28 -5.54
N ARG A 99 -14.95 -7.13 -4.73
CA ARG A 99 -13.99 -8.10 -5.26
C ARG A 99 -14.62 -9.19 -6.13
N ARG A 100 -15.84 -9.65 -5.81
CA ARG A 100 -16.54 -10.67 -6.60
C ARG A 100 -16.97 -10.17 -7.98
N ARG A 101 -17.31 -8.89 -8.09
CA ARG A 101 -17.64 -8.28 -9.39
C ARG A 101 -16.48 -8.29 -10.37
N GLY A 102 -15.25 -8.46 -9.89
CA GLY A 102 -14.06 -8.47 -10.75
C GLY A 102 -13.72 -7.11 -11.34
N ASP A 103 -14.48 -6.07 -10.97
CA ASP A 103 -14.24 -4.69 -11.39
C ASP A 103 -12.78 -4.30 -11.10
N ARG A 104 -12.19 -3.55 -12.03
CA ARG A 104 -10.86 -2.95 -11.86
C ARG A 104 -10.78 -2.27 -10.50
N ARG A 105 -9.75 -2.59 -9.71
CA ARG A 105 -9.53 -1.95 -8.41
C ARG A 105 -9.05 -0.52 -8.64
N LYS A 106 -9.99 0.41 -8.56
CA LYS A 106 -9.71 1.84 -8.51
C LYS A 106 -9.02 2.18 -7.19
N ILE A 107 -7.98 3.00 -7.27
CA ILE A 107 -7.37 3.62 -6.09
C ILE A 107 -8.14 4.88 -5.71
N LEU A 108 -7.89 5.43 -4.51
CA LEU A 108 -8.56 6.66 -4.06
C LEU A 108 -8.42 7.79 -5.09
N LEU A 109 -7.23 7.95 -5.67
CA LEU A 109 -6.99 8.97 -6.69
C LEU A 109 -7.90 8.80 -7.92
N ASP A 110 -8.17 7.57 -8.37
CA ASP A 110 -9.08 7.33 -9.49
C ASP A 110 -10.49 7.82 -9.14
N HIS A 111 -10.96 7.55 -7.92
CA HIS A 111 -12.26 8.02 -7.44
C HIS A 111 -12.35 9.54 -7.34
N LEU A 112 -11.30 10.19 -6.85
CA LEU A 112 -11.25 11.66 -6.77
C LEU A 112 -11.26 12.30 -8.17
N ILE A 113 -10.56 11.69 -9.14
CA ILE A 113 -10.60 12.16 -10.53
C ILE A 113 -12.02 12.03 -11.10
N GLU A 114 -12.68 10.88 -10.93
CA GLU A 114 -14.04 10.68 -11.41
C GLU A 114 -15.08 11.57 -10.73
N GLU A 115 -14.89 11.87 -9.43
CA GLU A 115 -15.73 12.81 -8.69
C GLU A 115 -15.64 14.23 -9.26
N VAL A 116 -14.43 14.69 -9.58
CA VAL A 116 -14.20 15.99 -10.22
C VAL A 116 -14.74 16.02 -11.65
N GLU A 117 -14.59 14.93 -12.41
CA GLU A 117 -15.08 14.81 -13.79
C GLU A 117 -16.60 14.56 -13.85
N GLY A 118 -17.25 14.21 -12.73
CA GLY A 118 -18.69 13.94 -12.65
C GLY A 118 -19.16 12.69 -13.40
N ARG A 119 -18.23 11.87 -13.93
CA ARG A 119 -18.52 10.66 -14.71
C ARG A 119 -17.46 9.59 -14.48
N PRO A 120 -17.78 8.31 -14.76
CA PRO A 120 -16.76 7.29 -14.90
C PRO A 120 -15.76 7.65 -15.99
N VAL A 121 -14.47 7.48 -15.71
CA VAL A 121 -13.36 7.83 -16.61
C VAL A 121 -12.70 6.55 -17.12
N ALA A 122 -12.40 6.49 -18.41
CA ALA A 122 -11.76 5.33 -19.03
C ALA A 122 -10.34 5.11 -18.47
N GLU A 123 -9.83 3.89 -18.52
CA GLU A 123 -8.53 3.55 -17.93
C GLU A 123 -7.37 4.36 -18.51
N GLU A 124 -7.30 4.48 -19.83
CA GLU A 124 -6.27 5.27 -20.50
C GLU A 124 -6.35 6.76 -20.14
N GLU A 125 -7.56 7.27 -19.95
CA GLU A 125 -7.82 8.66 -19.56
C GLU A 125 -7.39 8.90 -18.10
N LEU A 126 -7.72 7.98 -17.19
CA LEU A 126 -7.23 7.99 -15.80
C LEU A 126 -5.70 7.99 -15.73
N GLU A 127 -5.01 7.15 -16.51
CA GLU A 127 -3.55 7.11 -16.51
C GLU A 127 -2.92 8.40 -17.05
N LYS A 128 -3.53 9.03 -18.06
CA LYS A 128 -3.10 10.34 -18.56
C LYS A 128 -3.22 11.42 -17.48
N VAL A 129 -4.37 11.47 -16.79
CA VAL A 129 -4.60 12.44 -15.71
C VAL A 129 -3.62 12.22 -14.56
N LYS A 130 -3.43 10.96 -14.12
CA LYS A 130 -2.46 10.62 -13.06
C LYS A 130 -1.02 10.98 -13.44
N THR A 131 -0.63 10.75 -14.70
CA THR A 131 0.69 11.14 -15.20
C THR A 131 0.88 12.65 -15.13
N ARG A 132 -0.14 13.44 -15.52
CA ARG A 132 -0.10 14.91 -15.43
C ARG A 132 0.03 15.38 -13.98
N ILE A 133 -0.78 14.83 -13.07
CA ILE A 133 -0.70 15.14 -11.63
C ILE A 133 0.71 14.84 -11.09
N ALA A 134 1.27 13.68 -11.43
CA ALA A 134 2.61 13.31 -10.98
C ALA A 134 3.71 14.24 -11.50
N GLN A 135 3.59 14.72 -12.75
CA GLN A 135 4.52 15.70 -13.32
C GLN A 135 4.45 17.05 -12.60
N GLU A 136 3.25 17.56 -12.33
CA GLU A 136 3.06 18.82 -11.62
C GLU A 136 3.56 18.74 -10.17
N LEU A 137 3.26 17.65 -9.46
CA LEU A 137 3.79 17.43 -8.10
C LEU A 137 5.32 17.41 -8.09
N ARG A 138 5.96 16.76 -9.08
CA ARG A 138 7.42 16.78 -9.20
C ARG A 138 7.95 18.19 -9.42
N ARG A 139 7.33 18.98 -10.29
CA ARG A 139 7.74 20.37 -10.52
C ARG A 139 7.73 21.15 -9.22
N ILE A 140 6.62 21.10 -8.47
CA ILE A 140 6.47 21.78 -7.18
C ILE A 140 7.55 21.35 -6.18
N SER A 141 7.81 20.04 -6.07
CA SER A 141 8.79 19.49 -5.11
C SER A 141 10.26 19.77 -5.44
N PHE A 142 10.58 20.21 -6.67
CA PHE A 142 11.96 20.52 -7.09
C PHE A 142 12.21 22.02 -7.33
N THR A 143 11.19 22.87 -7.17
CA THR A 143 11.31 24.34 -7.23
C THR A 143 11.16 25.02 -5.86
N GLY A 144 11.07 24.26 -4.77
CA GLY A 144 11.18 24.75 -3.39
C GLY A 144 12.48 24.26 -2.75
#